data_AF-A0A914RQ65-F1
#
_entry.id   AF-A0A914RQ65-F1
#
_cell.length_a   1.000
_cell.length_b   1.000
_cell.length_c   1.000
_cell.angle_alpha   90.00
_cell.angle_beta   90.00
_cell.angle_gamma   90.00
#
_symmetry.space_group_name_H-M   'P 1'
#
loop_
_entity.id
_entity.type
_entity.pdbx_description
1 polymer ?
#
loop_
_entity_poly.entity_id
_entity_poly.type
_entity_poly.pdbx_seq_one_letter_code
_entity_poly.pdbx_strand_id
1 'polypeptide(L)'
;MYRSLVRLSQAKGARQKLIEKVVRVDHAGELGADRIYAGQMAILSNTPLSSVVRRMWDEEREHLRAMERLLSKYNVPHSRFTPLFSAAGFALGQPDIYLYCELLG
;
A
#
# COMPACT_ATOMS: atom_id res chain seq x y z
N MET A 1 -36.94 13.22 21.42
CA MET A 1 -35.89 12.22 21.77
C MET A 1 -35.51 11.30 20.61
N TYR A 2 -36.47 10.62 19.95
CA TYR A 2 -36.23 9.67 18.85
C TYR A 2 -35.39 10.21 17.66
N ARG A 3 -35.69 11.42 17.19
CA ARG A 3 -34.96 12.07 16.07
C ARG A 3 -33.47 12.33 16.35
N SER A 4 -33.09 12.47 17.62
CA SER A 4 -31.68 12.67 18.03
C SER A 4 -30.88 11.37 17.92
N LEU A 5 -31.47 10.23 18.32
CA LEU A 5 -30.84 8.91 18.24
C LEU A 5 -30.61 8.49 16.78
N VAL A 6 -31.58 8.76 15.90
CA VAL A 6 -31.44 8.48 14.46
C VAL A 6 -30.28 9.28 13.84
N ARG A 7 -30.14 10.56 14.19
CA ARG A 7 -29.02 11.40 13.70
C ARG A 7 -27.66 10.89 14.18
N LEU A 8 -27.54 10.47 15.44
CA LEU A 8 -26.30 9.91 15.98
C LEU A 8 -25.93 8.58 15.30
N SER A 9 -26.91 7.71 15.07
CA SER A 9 -26.71 6.45 14.34
C SER A 9 -26.26 6.71 12.90
N GLN A 10 -26.89 7.66 12.20
CA GLN A 10 -26.48 8.03 10.85
C GLN A 10 -25.08 8.67 10.80
N ALA A 11 -24.76 9.55 11.73
CA ALA A 11 -23.42 10.14 11.83
C ALA A 11 -22.34 9.08 12.09
N LYS A 12 -22.64 8.09 12.95
CA LYS A 12 -21.75 6.94 13.19
C LYS A 12 -21.57 6.10 11.93
N GLY A 13 -22.65 5.81 11.19
CA GLY A 13 -22.58 5.09 9.92
C GLY A 13 -21.80 5.82 8.84
N ALA A 14 -21.97 7.14 8.72
CA ALA A 14 -21.21 7.98 7.79
C ALA A 14 -19.71 7.99 8.15
N ARG A 15 -19.39 8.10 9.45
CA ARG A 15 -18.01 8.02 9.93
C ARG A 15 -17.36 6.67 9.60
N GLN A 16 -18.08 5.57 9.80
CA GLN A 16 -17.55 4.24 9.47
C GLN A 16 -17.24 4.11 7.98
N LYS A 17 -18.14 4.57 7.11
CA LYS A 17 -17.91 4.56 5.65
C LYS A 17 -16.70 5.41 5.23
N LEU A 18 -16.49 6.54 5.91
CA LEU A 18 -15.31 7.38 5.66
C LEU A 18 -14.02 6.67 6.06
N ILE A 19 -13.99 6.05 7.25
CA ILE A 19 -12.84 5.26 7.72
C ILE A 19 -12.55 4.12 6.75
N GLU A 20 -13.57 3.38 6.32
CA GLU A 20 -13.43 2.29 5.35
C GLU A 20 -12.80 2.77 4.03
N LYS A 21 -13.22 3.94 3.53
CA LYS A 21 -12.68 4.50 2.30
C LYS A 21 -11.22 4.90 2.44
N VAL A 22 -10.86 5.61 3.52
CA VAL A 22 -9.48 6.09 3.76
C VAL A 22 -8.54 4.90 3.95
N VAL A 23 -8.86 3.99 4.87
CA VAL A 23 -7.99 2.84 5.18
C VAL A 23 -7.78 1.94 3.95
N ARG A 24 -8.81 1.78 3.10
CA ARG A 24 -8.68 0.98 1.87
C ARG A 24 -7.77 1.65 0.83
N VAL A 25 -7.82 2.98 0.71
CA VAL A 25 -6.96 3.73 -0.23
C VAL A 25 -5.52 3.69 0.26
N ASP A 26 -5.28 3.98 1.54
CA ASP A 26 -3.94 3.97 2.12
C ASP A 26 -3.31 2.57 2.00
N HIS A 27 -4.03 1.52 2.39
CA HIS A 27 -3.54 0.14 2.24
C HIS A 27 -3.25 -0.25 0.79
N ALA A 28 -4.02 0.25 -0.19
CA ALA A 28 -3.72 0.02 -1.59
C ALA A 28 -2.45 0.73 -2.04
N GLY A 29 -2.16 1.91 -1.48
CA GLY A 29 -0.90 2.63 -1.67
C GLY A 29 0.31 1.84 -1.14
N GLU A 30 0.24 1.40 0.11
CA GLU A 30 1.31 0.59 0.74
C GLU A 30 1.59 -0.71 -0.04
N LEU A 31 0.53 -1.39 -0.50
CA LEU A 31 0.68 -2.56 -1.36
C LEU A 31 1.34 -2.24 -2.71
N GLY A 32 1.04 -1.07 -3.27
CA GLY A 32 1.66 -0.61 -4.51
C GLY A 32 3.17 -0.39 -4.32
N ALA A 33 3.55 0.29 -3.23
CA ALA A 33 4.94 0.55 -2.87
C ALA A 33 5.72 -0.76 -2.62
N ASP A 34 5.16 -1.71 -1.88
CA ASP A 34 5.78 -3.05 -1.68
C ASP A 34 6.09 -3.73 -3.02
N ARG A 35 5.18 -3.62 -4.00
CA ARG A 35 5.36 -4.22 -5.33
C ARG A 35 6.37 -3.49 -6.18
N ILE A 36 6.45 -2.16 -6.08
CA ILE A 36 7.50 -1.36 -6.73
C ILE A 36 8.87 -1.80 -6.21
N TYR A 37 9.06 -1.87 -4.88
CA TYR A 37 10.31 -2.34 -4.29
C TYR A 37 10.64 -3.79 -4.68
N ALA A 38 9.64 -4.67 -4.77
CA ALA A 38 9.83 -6.02 -5.27
C ALA A 38 10.33 -6.04 -6.73
N GLY A 39 9.80 -5.16 -7.58
CA GLY A 39 10.25 -4.98 -8.96
C GLY A 39 11.69 -4.47 -9.04
N GLN A 40 12.02 -3.47 -8.23
CA GLN A 40 13.37 -2.92 -8.13
C GLN A 40 14.39 -3.98 -7.68
N MET A 41 14.05 -4.76 -6.66
CA MET A 41 14.91 -5.83 -6.14
C MET A 41 15.10 -6.99 -7.13
N ALA A 42 14.15 -7.24 -8.03
CA ALA A 42 14.31 -8.25 -9.07
C ALA A 42 15.48 -7.92 -10.01
N ILE A 43 15.75 -6.63 -10.24
CA ILE A 43 16.85 -6.15 -11.10
C ILE A 43 18.11 -5.89 -10.28
N LEU A 44 17.98 -5.17 -9.17
CA LEU A 44 19.11 -4.67 -8.40
C LEU A 44 19.76 -5.71 -7.48
N SER A 45 19.21 -6.91 -7.36
CA SER A 45 19.65 -7.93 -6.37
C SER A 45 21.16 -8.18 -6.32
N ASN A 46 21.87 -8.08 -7.44
CA ASN A 46 23.33 -8.29 -7.54
C ASN A 46 24.15 -7.00 -7.59
N THR A 47 23.54 -5.85 -7.34
CA THR A 47 24.21 -4.54 -7.36
C THR A 47 24.55 -4.07 -5.93
N PRO A 48 25.53 -3.16 -5.76
CA PRO A 48 25.82 -2.55 -4.46
C PRO A 48 24.62 -1.81 -3.83
N LEU A 49 23.70 -1.31 -4.67
CA LEU A 49 22.50 -0.59 -4.27
C LEU A 49 21.42 -1.50 -3.64
N SER A 50 21.49 -2.82 -3.84
CA SER A 50 20.54 -3.79 -3.28
C SER A 50 20.36 -3.68 -1.77
N SER A 51 21.45 -3.38 -1.05
CA SER A 51 21.45 -3.28 0.42
C SER A 51 20.63 -2.09 0.92
N VAL A 52 20.72 -0.95 0.22
CA VAL A 52 19.98 0.27 0.54
C VAL A 52 18.49 0.09 0.22
N VAL A 53 18.19 -0.40 -0.98
CA VAL A 53 16.81 -0.65 -1.43
C VAL A 53 16.12 -1.66 -0.51
N ARG A 54 16.82 -2.72 -0.10
CA ARG A 54 16.30 -3.72 0.85
C ARG A 54 15.93 -3.09 2.19
N ARG A 55 16.79 -2.23 2.75
CA ARG A 55 16.50 -1.56 4.02
C ARG A 55 15.24 -0.68 3.92
N MET A 56 15.14 0.10 2.85
CA MET A 56 13.95 0.94 2.59
C MET A 56 12.70 0.08 2.41
N TRP A 57 12.82 -1.06 1.73
CA TRP A 57 11.70 -1.99 1.56
C TRP A 57 11.27 -2.65 2.88
N ASP A 58 12.21 -2.96 3.76
CA ASP A 58 11.90 -3.52 5.07
C ASP A 58 11.14 -2.51 5.96
N GLU A 59 11.49 -1.22 5.91
CA GLU A 59 10.73 -0.14 6.57
C GLU A 59 9.30 -0.05 6.00
N GLU A 60 9.15 -0.09 4.68
CA GLU A 60 7.84 -0.06 4.01
C GLU A 60 6.95 -1.25 4.40
N ARG A 61 7.55 -2.43 4.62
CA ARG A 61 6.82 -3.62 5.10
C ARG A 61 6.25 -3.42 6.50
N GLU A 62 6.85 -2.60 7.35
CA GLU A 62 6.27 -2.26 8.65
C GLU A 62 5.04 -1.36 8.50
N HIS A 63 5.07 -0.41 7.56
CA HIS A 63 3.89 0.42 7.22
C HIS A 63 2.74 -0.44 6.69
N LEU A 64 3.01 -1.37 5.77
CA LEU A 64 2.00 -2.29 5.26
C LEU A 64 1.37 -3.13 6.38
N ARG A 65 2.18 -3.69 7.29
CA ARG A 65 1.67 -4.43 8.47
C ARG A 65 0.81 -3.55 9.37
N ALA A 66 1.16 -2.28 9.55
CA ALA A 66 0.35 -1.33 10.32
C ALA A 66 -1.02 -1.12 9.65
N MET A 67 -1.06 -1.00 8.32
CA MET A 67 -2.31 -0.87 7.57
C MET A 67 -3.15 -2.15 7.59
N GLU A 68 -2.56 -3.33 7.51
CA GLU A 68 -3.28 -4.61 7.67
C GLU A 68 -3.97 -4.70 9.04
N ARG A 69 -3.29 -4.28 10.11
CA ARG A 69 -3.90 -4.21 11.46
C ARG A 69 -5.10 -3.24 11.48
N LEU A 70 -5.02 -2.12 10.76
CA LEU A 70 -6.14 -1.17 10.66
C LEU A 70 -7.30 -1.74 9.85
N LEU A 71 -7.04 -2.46 8.76
CA LEU A 71 -8.08 -3.17 8.00
C LEU A 71 -8.83 -4.17 8.90
N SER A 72 -8.09 -5.00 9.65
CA SER A 72 -8.69 -5.94 10.60
C SER A 72 -9.46 -5.23 11.71
N LYS A 73 -8.90 -4.17 12.29
CA LYS A 73 -9.55 -3.41 13.37
C LYS A 73 -10.90 -2.81 12.96
N TYR A 74 -11.02 -2.35 11.72
CA TYR A 74 -12.23 -1.70 11.22
C TYR A 74 -13.10 -2.61 10.34
N ASN A 75 -12.78 -3.91 10.24
CA ASN A 75 -13.45 -4.89 9.37
C ASN A 75 -13.61 -4.41 7.93
N VAL A 76 -12.57 -3.77 7.39
CA VAL A 76 -12.58 -3.23 6.03
C VAL A 76 -12.20 -4.35 5.06
N PRO A 77 -13.03 -4.68 4.06
CA PRO A 77 -12.69 -5.70 3.08
C PRO A 77 -11.56 -5.21 2.17
N HIS A 78 -10.69 -6.13 1.77
CA HIS A 78 -9.65 -5.86 0.78
C HIS A 78 -10.26 -5.44 -0.57
N SER A 79 -9.50 -4.63 -1.32
CA SER A 79 -9.90 -4.24 -2.67
C SER A 79 -9.86 -5.44 -3.62
N ARG A 80 -10.92 -5.64 -4.41
CA ARG A 80 -10.95 -6.71 -5.41
C ARG A 80 -9.95 -6.51 -6.55
N PHE A 81 -9.51 -5.26 -6.76
CA PHE A 81 -8.54 -4.90 -7.81
C PHE A 81 -7.08 -4.97 -7.33
N THR A 82 -6.84 -5.31 -6.05
CA THR A 82 -5.49 -5.52 -5.50
C THR A 82 -4.58 -6.37 -6.39
N PRO A 83 -4.98 -7.54 -6.93
CA PRO A 83 -4.08 -8.35 -7.76
C PRO A 83 -3.65 -7.64 -9.06
N LEU A 84 -4.55 -6.88 -9.69
CA LEU A 84 -4.24 -6.14 -10.91
C LEU A 84 -3.24 -5.01 -10.64
N PHE A 85 -3.50 -4.21 -9.59
CA PHE A 85 -2.60 -3.13 -9.19
C PHE A 85 -1.24 -3.65 -8.72
N SER A 86 -1.22 -4.83 -8.09
CA SER A 86 0.03 -5.45 -7.66
C SER A 86 0.93 -5.84 -8.83
N ALA A 87 0.35 -6.34 -9.92
CA ALA A 87 1.09 -6.63 -11.14
C ALA A 87 1.61 -5.34 -11.80
N ALA A 88 0.78 -4.29 -11.85
CA ALA A 88 1.17 -3.00 -12.38
C ALA A 88 2.32 -2.36 -11.58
N GLY A 89 2.24 -2.35 -10.24
CA GLY A 89 3.30 -1.79 -9.38
C GLY A 89 4.64 -2.51 -9.56
N PHE A 90 4.61 -3.85 -9.67
CA PHE A 90 5.81 -4.64 -9.95
C PHE A 90 6.44 -4.31 -11.31
N ALA A 91 5.60 -4.13 -12.34
CA ALA A 91 6.08 -3.75 -13.67
C ALA A 91 6.64 -2.32 -13.70
N LEU A 92 6.04 -1.38 -12.97
CA LEU A 92 6.50 0.02 -12.89
C LEU A 92 7.84 0.17 -12.17
N GLY A 93 8.12 -0.63 -11.14
CA GLY A 93 9.41 -0.58 -10.43
C GLY A 93 10.62 -0.98 -11.28
N GLN A 94 10.42 -1.59 -12.45
CA GLN A 94 11.49 -2.02 -13.34
C GLN A 94 12.11 -0.88 -14.18
N PRO A 95 11.34 -0.15 -15.02
CA PRO A 95 11.88 0.90 -15.88
C PRO A 95 12.52 2.06 -15.10
N ASP A 96 11.98 2.43 -13.94
CA ASP A 96 12.53 3.50 -13.10
C ASP A 96 13.98 3.24 -12.67
N ILE A 97 14.38 1.96 -12.57
CA ILE A 97 15.72 1.56 -12.12
C ILE A 97 16.63 1.10 -13.25
N TYR A 98 16.08 0.58 -14.35
CA TYR A 98 16.84 0.28 -15.57
C TYR A 98 17.55 1.54 -16.11
N LEU A 99 16.87 2.69 -16.11
CA LEU A 99 17.45 3.95 -16.59
C LEU A 99 18.60 4.45 -15.70
N TYR A 100 18.52 4.23 -14.39
CA TYR A 100 19.59 4.58 -13.44
C TYR A 100 20.81 3.65 -13.56
N CYS A 101 20.60 2.36 -13.81
CA CYS A 101 21.68 1.41 -14.06
C CYS A 101 22.42 1.69 -15.38
N GLU A 102 21.72 2.14 -16.43
CA GLU A 102 22.32 2.48 -17.72
C GLU A 102 23.08 3.82 -17.69
N LEU A 103 22.66 4.78 -16.86
CA LEU A 103 23.34 6.08 -16.68
C LEU A 103 24.55 6.03 -15.72
N LEU A 104 24.66 5.00 -14.88
CA LEU A 104 25.77 4.78 -13.94
C LEU A 104 26.76 3.70 -14.40
N GLY A 105 26.55 3.15 -15.61
CA GLY A 105 27.44 2.20 -16.29
C GLY A 105 28.45 2.90 -17.21
#